data_AF-A0A1C5ZGM0-F1
#
_entry.id   AF-A0A1C5ZGM0-F1
#
_cell.length_a   1.000
_cell.length_b   1.000
_cell.length_c   1.000
_cell.angle_alpha   90.00
_cell.angle_beta   90.00
_cell.angle_gamma   90.00
#
_symmetry.space_group_name_H-M   'P 1'
#
loop_
_entity.id
_entity.type
_entity.pdbx_description
1 polymer ?
#
loop_
_entity_poly.entity_id
_entity_poly.type
_entity_poly.pdbx_seq_one_letter_code
_entity_poly.pdbx_strand_id
1 'polypeptide(L)'
;MDRMKDDYKDILDFQFDKKNQIAFTTVQSCVYTDHRKPESLDGVWGFTPDVFRSVTRKNLFSASGKDEQGREVPMDLDFSSMEKIQVPGCWNCLDDRYWLYEGEAVYSRTFVYSKEKEGERIILRVGAANYECRIWLNGTLLSRHQGGFTPFYTELTQDLKEINHIVITVNNRREPDQVPSMNYDWFNYGGITRSVELFRLPAVYIKDFTASLVPDGTYGRIELKIKLDAPVQGACCHFKIEELGISREVLTDERGEARCVVQANPQLWDCEHPKLYEVQARCLEDQVKDRVGFREIRCDGKDILLNGRKIYLKGVCCHEESRNRGRIQTDEERLEILNTAKDMGCNILRLTHYPHSERMAVLADQAGMMLWEEIPVYWALDFENPETYSNAENQMRELMFRDKNRASVVIWSVGNENPDIQSRLDFMKGLLETCRNYDPTRLTSAACLVDVNTMCVKDRLAEFVDVVAFNEYYGWYYRDYEGVKVILDNTSIDKPMVITETGAGAKAGHHGGAEELFTEEHQERVYENQIRYTDGRIQGMFPWVLFDFISPIRKHPMQGGKNSKGLVAMDKATRKKAFYVMQEYYRNK
;
A
#
# COMPACT_ATOMS: atom_id res chain seq x y z
N MET A 1 -47.15 -18.35 -12.02
CA MET A 1 -46.19 -19.19 -12.76
C MET A 1 -44.94 -18.38 -13.15
N ASP A 2 -45.10 -17.11 -13.57
CA ASP A 2 -43.95 -16.23 -13.87
C ASP A 2 -43.18 -15.76 -12.63
N ARG A 3 -43.86 -15.36 -11.54
CA ARG A 3 -43.18 -15.03 -10.26
C ARG A 3 -42.33 -16.17 -9.73
N MET A 4 -42.82 -17.41 -9.83
CA MET A 4 -42.07 -18.61 -9.39
C MET A 4 -40.83 -18.87 -10.26
N LYS A 5 -40.89 -18.57 -11.57
CA LYS A 5 -39.71 -18.62 -12.44
C LYS A 5 -38.70 -17.53 -12.09
N ASP A 6 -39.16 -16.34 -11.72
CA ASP A 6 -38.30 -15.25 -11.27
C ASP A 6 -37.67 -15.55 -9.91
N ASP A 7 -38.42 -16.10 -8.95
CA ASP A 7 -37.92 -16.53 -7.63
C ASP A 7 -36.85 -17.64 -7.77
N TYR A 8 -36.95 -18.49 -8.79
CA TYR A 8 -35.93 -19.52 -9.07
C TYR A 8 -34.69 -19.02 -9.79
N LYS A 9 -34.71 -17.84 -10.42
CA LYS A 9 -33.51 -17.29 -11.09
C LYS A 9 -32.36 -17.16 -10.11
N ASP A 10 -32.66 -16.74 -8.88
CA ASP A 10 -31.64 -16.59 -7.84
C ASP A 10 -30.96 -17.92 -7.51
N ILE A 11 -31.63 -19.05 -7.65
CA ILE A 11 -31.10 -20.38 -7.31
C ILE A 11 -30.48 -21.09 -8.52
N LEU A 12 -31.05 -20.88 -9.71
CA LEU A 12 -30.70 -21.62 -10.92
C LEU A 12 -29.74 -20.87 -11.85
N ASP A 13 -29.49 -19.58 -11.62
CA ASP A 13 -28.54 -18.79 -12.41
C ASP A 13 -27.11 -18.90 -11.86
N PHE A 14 -26.24 -19.51 -12.67
CA PHE A 14 -24.80 -19.56 -12.41
C PHE A 14 -24.11 -18.23 -12.68
N GLN A 15 -24.72 -17.35 -13.48
CA GLN A 15 -24.26 -16.00 -13.80
C GLN A 15 -25.04 -14.92 -13.04
N PHE A 16 -25.57 -15.24 -11.85
CA PHE A 16 -26.39 -14.34 -11.01
C PHE A 16 -25.77 -12.95 -10.79
N ASP A 17 -24.43 -12.88 -10.79
CA ASP A 17 -23.67 -11.68 -10.49
C ASP A 17 -23.36 -10.84 -11.73
N LYS A 18 -23.65 -11.31 -12.95
CA LYS A 18 -23.30 -10.61 -14.20
C LYS A 18 -23.78 -9.16 -14.24
N LYS A 19 -24.95 -8.88 -13.66
CA LYS A 19 -25.52 -7.52 -13.56
C LYS A 19 -24.74 -6.59 -12.62
N ASN A 20 -23.98 -7.13 -11.67
CA ASN A 20 -23.18 -6.38 -10.70
C ASN A 20 -21.67 -6.39 -11.03
N GLN A 21 -21.30 -6.91 -12.21
CA GLN A 21 -19.93 -6.90 -12.75
C GLN A 21 -19.68 -5.61 -13.55
N ILE A 22 -19.96 -4.46 -12.94
CA ILE A 22 -19.61 -3.16 -13.53
C ILE A 22 -18.08 -2.99 -13.57
N ALA A 23 -17.61 -2.04 -14.38
CA ALA A 23 -16.19 -1.72 -14.47
C ALA A 23 -15.62 -1.33 -13.10
N PHE A 24 -14.38 -1.74 -12.86
CA PHE A 24 -13.68 -1.34 -11.64
C PHE A 24 -13.39 0.17 -11.65
N THR A 25 -13.52 0.80 -10.50
CA THR A 25 -12.88 2.09 -10.23
C THR A 25 -11.38 1.88 -10.25
N THR A 26 -10.67 2.85 -10.79
CA THR A 26 -9.21 2.82 -10.99
C THR A 26 -8.63 4.12 -10.47
N VAL A 27 -7.32 4.30 -10.62
CA VAL A 27 -6.63 5.58 -10.40
C VAL A 27 -7.31 6.78 -11.09
N GLN A 28 -8.10 6.57 -12.15
CA GLN A 28 -8.85 7.64 -12.79
C GLN A 28 -9.97 8.22 -11.92
N SER A 29 -10.50 7.49 -10.94
CA SER A 29 -11.46 8.05 -9.98
C SER A 29 -10.79 8.74 -8.81
N CYS A 30 -9.46 8.59 -8.63
CA CYS A 30 -8.75 9.19 -7.52
C CYS A 30 -8.91 10.71 -7.47
N VAL A 31 -9.06 11.19 -6.25
CA VAL A 31 -9.13 12.61 -5.90
C VAL A 31 -8.07 12.89 -4.86
N TYR A 32 -7.33 13.97 -5.05
CA TYR A 32 -6.37 14.44 -4.06
C TYR A 32 -7.11 14.94 -2.81
N THR A 33 -7.01 14.18 -1.72
CA THR A 33 -7.78 14.39 -0.48
C THR A 33 -6.96 14.90 0.71
N ASP A 34 -5.63 14.93 0.61
CA ASP A 34 -4.78 15.35 1.72
C ASP A 34 -5.18 16.76 2.21
N HIS A 35 -5.32 16.88 3.53
CA HIS A 35 -5.73 18.09 4.24
C HIS A 35 -7.07 18.74 3.83
N ARG A 36 -7.88 18.09 2.99
CA ARG A 36 -9.31 18.40 2.89
C ARG A 36 -9.99 17.93 4.17
N LYS A 37 -11.09 18.59 4.57
CA LYS A 37 -11.85 18.20 5.75
C LYS A 37 -12.79 17.04 5.38
N PRO A 38 -12.58 15.81 5.89
CA PRO A 38 -13.52 14.72 5.67
C PRO A 38 -14.70 14.79 6.65
N GLU A 39 -15.83 14.23 6.23
CA GLU A 39 -16.88 13.73 7.10
C GLU A 39 -16.69 12.22 7.26
N SER A 40 -16.37 11.77 8.47
CA SER A 40 -16.09 10.35 8.69
C SER A 40 -17.39 9.53 8.70
N LEU A 41 -17.37 8.42 7.98
CA LEU A 41 -18.30 7.31 8.11
C LEU A 41 -17.70 6.14 8.89
N ASP A 42 -16.62 6.35 9.65
CA ASP A 42 -16.12 5.36 10.61
C ASP A 42 -17.09 5.19 11.79
N GLY A 43 -16.89 4.15 12.57
CA GLY A 43 -17.73 3.83 13.74
C GLY A 43 -18.40 2.47 13.59
N VAL A 44 -19.57 2.34 14.23
CA VAL A 44 -20.32 1.09 14.24
C VAL A 44 -21.12 0.92 12.94
N TRP A 45 -20.98 -0.24 12.29
CA TRP A 45 -21.73 -0.66 11.12
C TRP A 45 -22.44 -1.99 11.40
N GLY A 46 -23.55 -2.25 10.72
CA GLY A 46 -24.11 -3.60 10.62
C GLY A 46 -23.19 -4.47 9.78
N PHE A 47 -23.02 -5.73 10.17
CA PHE A 47 -22.13 -6.69 9.52
C PHE A 47 -22.75 -8.10 9.50
N THR A 48 -22.54 -8.81 8.38
CA THR A 48 -22.77 -10.24 8.30
C THR A 48 -21.83 -10.87 7.27
N PRO A 49 -21.23 -12.04 7.56
CA PRO A 49 -20.70 -12.90 6.50
C PRO A 49 -21.81 -13.32 5.53
N ASP A 50 -21.48 -13.46 4.25
CA ASP A 50 -22.37 -13.93 3.18
C ASP A 50 -21.64 -14.94 2.28
N VAL A 51 -21.40 -16.12 2.85
CA VAL A 51 -20.60 -17.20 2.24
C VAL A 51 -21.06 -17.58 0.82
N PHE A 52 -22.37 -17.55 0.57
CA PHE A 52 -22.95 -17.91 -0.73
C PHE A 52 -23.26 -16.72 -1.63
N ARG A 53 -22.86 -15.50 -1.22
CA ARG A 53 -23.16 -14.24 -1.92
C ARG A 53 -24.67 -14.08 -2.13
N SER A 54 -25.46 -14.52 -1.14
CA SER A 54 -26.92 -14.56 -1.17
C SER A 54 -27.53 -13.17 -1.29
N VAL A 55 -26.92 -12.17 -0.64
CA VAL A 55 -27.37 -10.78 -0.68
C VAL A 55 -27.24 -10.23 -2.09
N THR A 56 -26.10 -10.48 -2.74
CA THR A 56 -25.83 -10.11 -4.13
C THR A 56 -26.72 -10.88 -5.10
N ARG A 57 -26.86 -12.19 -4.92
CA ARG A 57 -27.68 -13.11 -5.72
C ARG A 57 -29.15 -12.72 -5.74
N LYS A 58 -29.75 -12.54 -4.56
CA LYS A 58 -31.16 -12.17 -4.38
C LYS A 58 -31.41 -10.67 -4.46
N ASN A 59 -30.37 -9.88 -4.73
CA ASN A 59 -30.42 -8.42 -4.79
C ASN A 59 -31.11 -7.78 -3.57
N LEU A 60 -30.77 -8.25 -2.36
CA LEU A 60 -31.44 -7.84 -1.13
C LEU A 60 -31.16 -6.36 -0.76
N PHE A 61 -30.21 -5.72 -1.42
CA PHE A 61 -29.90 -4.29 -1.27
C PHE A 61 -31.06 -3.37 -1.67
N SER A 62 -31.94 -3.80 -2.57
CA SER A 62 -33.05 -2.99 -3.10
C SER A 62 -34.42 -3.61 -2.79
N ALA A 63 -34.48 -4.66 -1.97
CA ALA A 63 -35.71 -5.38 -1.71
C ALA A 63 -36.61 -4.61 -0.74
N SER A 64 -37.89 -4.46 -1.10
CA SER A 64 -38.90 -3.74 -0.30
C SER A 64 -39.39 -4.52 0.93
N GLY A 65 -39.12 -5.83 0.99
CA GLY A 65 -39.73 -6.74 1.97
C GLY A 65 -41.25 -6.86 1.82
N LYS A 66 -41.84 -6.31 0.75
CA LYS A 66 -43.29 -6.32 0.49
C LYS A 66 -43.60 -6.61 -0.97
N ASP A 67 -44.69 -7.33 -1.22
CA ASP A 67 -45.20 -7.51 -2.58
C ASP A 67 -46.01 -6.30 -3.08
N GLU A 68 -46.48 -6.39 -4.32
CA GLU A 68 -47.27 -5.34 -4.99
C GLU A 68 -48.58 -5.00 -4.25
N GLN A 69 -49.08 -5.91 -3.39
CA GLN A 69 -50.27 -5.71 -2.58
C GLN A 69 -49.93 -5.22 -1.16
N GLY A 70 -48.65 -4.92 -0.89
CA GLY A 70 -48.16 -4.41 0.39
C GLY A 70 -48.04 -5.47 1.49
N ARG A 71 -48.18 -6.76 1.15
CA ARG A 71 -48.02 -7.87 2.10
C ARG A 71 -46.54 -8.14 2.31
N GLU A 72 -46.17 -8.47 3.54
CA GLU A 72 -44.80 -8.88 3.86
C GLU A 72 -44.42 -10.13 3.08
N VAL A 73 -43.21 -10.11 2.50
CA VAL A 73 -42.60 -11.30 1.90
C VAL A 73 -41.44 -11.77 2.77
N PRO A 74 -41.17 -13.08 2.85
CA PRO A 74 -40.01 -13.58 3.58
C PRO A 74 -38.72 -12.95 3.07
N MET A 75 -37.90 -12.47 4.00
CA MET A 75 -36.59 -11.85 3.73
C MET A 75 -35.51 -12.61 4.49
N ASP A 76 -34.43 -12.97 3.81
CA ASP A 76 -33.29 -13.66 4.41
C ASP A 76 -32.27 -12.71 5.05
N LEU A 77 -32.47 -11.40 4.92
CA LEU A 77 -31.64 -10.37 5.52
C LEU A 77 -32.52 -9.27 6.10
N ASP A 78 -32.24 -8.91 7.35
CA ASP A 78 -32.76 -7.71 7.99
C ASP A 78 -31.56 -6.86 8.44
N PHE A 79 -31.37 -5.72 7.76
CA PHE A 79 -30.26 -4.81 8.05
C PHE A 79 -30.27 -4.26 9.48
N SER A 80 -31.44 -4.18 10.12
CA SER A 80 -31.59 -3.62 11.46
C SER A 80 -31.04 -4.56 12.54
N SER A 81 -31.09 -5.87 12.32
CA SER A 81 -30.65 -6.92 13.24
C SER A 81 -29.23 -7.46 12.98
N MET A 82 -28.53 -6.93 11.97
CA MET A 82 -27.13 -7.30 11.70
C MET A 82 -26.22 -7.04 12.91
N GLU A 83 -25.22 -7.92 13.08
CA GLU A 83 -24.15 -7.77 14.09
C GLU A 83 -23.49 -6.40 13.97
N LYS A 84 -23.16 -5.77 15.09
CA LYS A 84 -22.60 -4.41 15.11
C LYS A 84 -21.09 -4.48 15.34
N ILE A 85 -20.32 -4.01 14.36
CA ILE A 85 -18.86 -4.05 14.40
C ILE A 85 -18.26 -2.67 14.15
N GLN A 86 -17.02 -2.47 14.60
CA GLN A 86 -16.26 -1.26 14.33
C GLN A 86 -15.69 -1.29 12.90
N VAL A 87 -15.87 -0.20 12.16
CA VAL A 87 -15.24 0.10 10.87
C VAL A 87 -14.39 1.38 11.04
N PRO A 88 -13.14 1.41 10.56
CA PRO A 88 -12.42 0.33 9.91
C PRO A 88 -12.07 -0.82 10.87
N GLY A 89 -11.90 -2.02 10.32
CA GLY A 89 -11.66 -3.24 11.08
C GLY A 89 -11.32 -4.43 10.18
N CYS A 90 -10.38 -5.27 10.64
CA CYS A 90 -10.16 -6.59 10.06
C CYS A 90 -11.15 -7.57 10.70
N TRP A 91 -12.05 -8.19 9.92
CA TRP A 91 -13.06 -9.08 10.50
C TRP A 91 -12.44 -10.27 11.24
N ASN A 92 -11.25 -10.68 10.84
CA ASN A 92 -10.51 -11.78 11.46
C ASN A 92 -10.21 -11.50 12.93
N CYS A 93 -10.08 -10.23 13.32
CA CYS A 93 -9.75 -9.83 14.69
C CYS A 93 -11.00 -9.49 15.53
N LEU A 94 -12.21 -9.62 14.98
CA LEU A 94 -13.45 -9.28 15.69
C LEU A 94 -13.94 -10.41 16.58
N ASP A 95 -13.89 -11.64 16.07
CA ASP A 95 -14.41 -12.84 16.73
C ASP A 95 -13.67 -14.07 16.19
N ASP A 96 -13.40 -15.06 17.05
CA ASP A 96 -12.69 -16.29 16.70
C ASP A 96 -13.37 -17.06 15.56
N ARG A 97 -14.70 -16.93 15.42
CA ARG A 97 -15.49 -17.51 14.31
C ARG A 97 -15.03 -17.00 12.94
N TYR A 98 -14.44 -15.80 12.88
CA TYR A 98 -14.01 -15.15 11.65
C TYR A 98 -12.49 -15.21 11.43
N TRP A 99 -11.74 -15.81 12.35
CA TRP A 99 -10.28 -15.83 12.29
C TRP A 99 -9.76 -16.32 10.93
N LEU A 100 -10.25 -17.47 10.47
CA LEU A 100 -9.90 -18.07 9.17
C LEU A 100 -10.93 -17.81 8.08
N TYR A 101 -11.86 -16.86 8.29
CA TYR A 101 -12.90 -16.58 7.32
C TYR A 101 -12.32 -15.89 6.08
N GLU A 102 -12.46 -16.57 4.94
CA GLU A 102 -12.20 -16.03 3.61
C GLU A 102 -13.47 -16.14 2.76
N GLY A 103 -14.04 -15.00 2.34
CA GLY A 103 -15.34 -14.95 1.64
C GLY A 103 -15.89 -13.52 1.54
N GLU A 104 -17.14 -13.41 1.08
CA GLU A 104 -17.85 -12.13 0.98
C GLU A 104 -18.55 -11.79 2.31
N ALA A 105 -18.36 -10.57 2.81
CA ALA A 105 -19.13 -10.02 3.92
C ALA A 105 -19.84 -8.74 3.50
N VAL A 106 -20.95 -8.44 4.18
CA VAL A 106 -21.82 -7.29 3.92
C VAL A 106 -21.76 -6.34 5.10
N TYR A 107 -21.49 -5.07 4.83
CA TYR A 107 -21.48 -3.96 5.77
C TYR A 107 -22.62 -3.01 5.45
N SER A 108 -23.33 -2.52 6.46
CA SER A 108 -24.51 -1.66 6.29
C SER A 108 -24.53 -0.51 7.28
N ARG A 109 -24.80 0.71 6.80
CA ARG A 109 -24.93 1.91 7.64
C ARG A 109 -25.95 2.87 7.03
N THR A 110 -26.60 3.66 7.88
CA THR A 110 -27.35 4.84 7.46
C THR A 110 -26.60 6.12 7.82
N PHE A 111 -26.75 7.16 7.01
CA PHE A 111 -26.23 8.49 7.31
C PHE A 111 -27.17 9.57 6.76
N VAL A 112 -27.16 10.72 7.42
CA VAL A 112 -27.93 11.89 7.00
C VAL A 112 -27.04 12.77 6.12
N TYR A 113 -27.60 13.24 5.02
CA TYR A 113 -26.96 14.20 4.14
C TYR A 113 -27.83 15.46 4.06
N SER A 114 -27.26 16.58 4.51
CA SER A 114 -27.81 17.90 4.26
C SER A 114 -26.94 18.62 3.23
N LYS A 115 -27.57 19.15 2.19
CA LYS A 115 -26.91 19.99 1.19
C LYS A 115 -26.44 21.29 1.84
N GLU A 116 -25.16 21.62 1.73
CA GLU A 116 -24.56 22.85 2.25
C GLU A 116 -24.43 23.93 1.18
N LYS A 117 -24.16 23.54 -0.06
CA LYS A 117 -23.95 24.47 -1.18
C LYS A 117 -24.57 23.97 -2.47
N GLU A 118 -25.04 24.91 -3.28
CA GLU A 118 -25.51 24.59 -4.63
C GLU A 118 -24.35 24.10 -5.49
N GLY A 119 -24.57 23.06 -6.29
CA GLY A 119 -23.52 22.44 -7.13
C GLY A 119 -22.41 21.70 -6.38
N GLU A 120 -22.51 21.46 -5.06
CA GLU A 120 -21.52 20.63 -4.37
C GLU A 120 -21.52 19.19 -4.88
N ARG A 121 -20.34 18.57 -4.91
CA ARG A 121 -20.12 17.19 -5.30
C ARG A 121 -19.63 16.40 -4.10
N ILE A 122 -20.19 15.21 -3.92
CA ILE A 122 -19.92 14.36 -2.77
C ILE A 122 -19.14 13.14 -3.23
N ILE A 123 -17.90 13.03 -2.76
CA ILE A 123 -17.03 11.91 -3.07
C ILE A 123 -16.86 11.05 -1.81
N LEU A 124 -17.23 9.78 -1.91
CA LEU A 124 -16.90 8.76 -0.93
C LEU A 124 -15.49 8.23 -1.21
N ARG A 125 -14.67 8.19 -0.17
CA ARG A 125 -13.37 7.52 -0.14
C ARG A 125 -13.45 6.31 0.77
N VAL A 126 -13.01 5.16 0.29
CA VAL A 126 -12.70 4.00 1.13
C VAL A 126 -11.18 3.85 1.12
N GLY A 127 -10.54 3.96 2.28
CA GLY A 127 -9.08 4.00 2.37
C GLY A 127 -8.39 2.70 1.97
N ALA A 128 -9.05 1.56 2.19
CA ALA A 128 -8.71 0.22 1.73
C ALA A 128 -9.80 -0.77 2.14
N ALA A 129 -10.07 -1.76 1.28
CA ALA A 129 -10.92 -2.90 1.61
C ALA A 129 -10.36 -4.15 0.93
N ASN A 130 -10.01 -5.18 1.71
CA ASN A 130 -9.37 -6.38 1.16
C ASN A 130 -10.43 -7.47 0.89
N TYR A 131 -10.67 -7.92 -0.35
CA TYR A 131 -9.91 -7.65 -1.58
C TYR A 131 -10.73 -6.99 -2.71
N GLU A 132 -11.90 -7.56 -3.02
CA GLU A 132 -12.85 -6.96 -3.95
C GLU A 132 -13.97 -6.27 -3.17
N CYS A 133 -14.24 -5.01 -3.49
CA CYS A 133 -15.25 -4.20 -2.82
C CYS A 133 -16.32 -3.75 -3.81
N ARG A 134 -17.59 -3.68 -3.36
CA ARG A 134 -18.69 -3.03 -4.10
C ARG A 134 -19.44 -2.07 -3.19
N ILE A 135 -19.87 -0.93 -3.72
CA ILE A 135 -20.60 0.09 -2.96
C ILE A 135 -21.98 0.30 -3.56
N TRP A 136 -23.01 0.11 -2.74
CA TRP A 136 -24.38 0.43 -3.05
C TRP A 136 -24.84 1.62 -2.20
N LEU A 137 -25.53 2.55 -2.83
CA LEU A 137 -26.21 3.65 -2.16
C LEU A 137 -27.69 3.60 -2.52
N ASN A 138 -28.54 3.54 -1.50
CA ASN A 138 -30.00 3.58 -1.68
C ASN A 138 -30.54 2.49 -2.65
N GLY A 139 -29.87 1.33 -2.70
CA GLY A 139 -30.19 0.20 -3.56
C GLY A 139 -29.50 0.20 -4.94
N THR A 140 -28.80 1.27 -5.31
CA THR A 140 -28.08 1.39 -6.60
C THR A 140 -26.61 1.03 -6.41
N LEU A 141 -26.06 0.12 -7.24
CA LEU A 141 -24.63 -0.17 -7.30
C LEU A 141 -23.89 0.99 -8.00
N LEU A 142 -22.98 1.64 -7.30
CA LEU A 142 -22.26 2.82 -7.82
C LEU A 142 -20.82 2.51 -8.23
N SER A 143 -20.16 1.59 -7.52
CA SER A 143 -18.76 1.28 -7.79
C SER A 143 -18.38 -0.13 -7.38
N ARG A 144 -17.29 -0.58 -8.00
CA ARG A 144 -16.59 -1.83 -7.68
C ARG A 144 -15.10 -1.54 -7.69
N HIS A 145 -14.33 -2.02 -6.72
CA HIS A 145 -12.88 -1.87 -6.65
C HIS A 145 -12.23 -3.23 -6.41
N GLN A 146 -11.00 -3.37 -6.88
CA GLN A 146 -10.16 -4.55 -6.69
C GLN A 146 -8.76 -4.10 -6.30
N GLY A 147 -8.22 -4.69 -5.22
CA GLY A 147 -6.93 -4.34 -4.65
C GLY A 147 -7.06 -4.02 -3.17
N GLY A 148 -6.43 -4.82 -2.30
CA GLY A 148 -6.72 -4.77 -0.87
C GLY A 148 -6.06 -3.65 -0.07
N PHE A 149 -5.28 -2.77 -0.71
CA PHE A 149 -4.29 -1.93 -0.03
C PHE A 149 -4.25 -0.48 -0.49
N THR A 150 -5.05 -0.09 -1.48
CA THR A 150 -5.07 1.26 -2.05
C THR A 150 -6.43 1.92 -1.84
N PRO A 151 -6.47 3.26 -1.71
CA PRO A 151 -7.73 3.98 -1.58
C PRO A 151 -8.45 4.09 -2.92
N PHE A 152 -9.78 4.04 -2.88
CA PHE A 152 -10.62 4.24 -4.05
C PHE A 152 -11.79 5.16 -3.75
N TYR A 153 -12.36 5.72 -4.82
CA TYR A 153 -13.22 6.89 -4.76
C TYR A 153 -14.47 6.67 -5.60
N THR A 154 -15.62 7.02 -5.04
CA THR A 154 -16.94 6.90 -5.66
C THR A 154 -17.68 8.22 -5.54
N GLU A 155 -18.16 8.77 -6.65
CA GLU A 155 -19.04 9.93 -6.59
C GLU A 155 -20.46 9.50 -6.20
N LEU A 156 -21.04 10.16 -5.20
CA LEU A 156 -22.38 9.89 -4.68
C LEU A 156 -23.41 10.95 -5.08
N THR A 157 -22.97 12.08 -5.65
CA THR A 157 -23.74 13.33 -5.79
C THR A 157 -25.16 13.14 -6.34
N GLN A 158 -25.33 12.29 -7.37
CA GLN A 158 -26.61 12.12 -8.06
C GLN A 158 -27.58 11.15 -7.35
N ASP A 159 -27.08 10.33 -6.43
CA ASP A 159 -27.80 9.22 -5.80
C ASP A 159 -28.17 9.50 -4.32
N LEU A 160 -27.77 10.67 -3.82
CA LEU A 160 -28.02 11.11 -2.44
C LEU A 160 -29.47 11.50 -2.21
N LYS A 161 -29.95 11.16 -1.01
CA LYS A 161 -31.21 11.57 -0.39
C LYS A 161 -30.91 12.28 0.92
N GLU A 162 -31.93 12.75 1.63
CA GLU A 162 -31.75 13.30 2.99
C GLU A 162 -31.27 12.22 3.97
N ILE A 163 -31.85 11.02 3.90
CA ILE A 163 -31.44 9.83 4.65
C ILE A 163 -30.96 8.80 3.65
N ASN A 164 -29.71 8.36 3.82
CA ASN A 164 -29.06 7.44 2.91
C ASN A 164 -28.78 6.11 3.60
N HIS A 165 -28.96 5.03 2.86
CA HIS A 165 -28.54 3.70 3.26
C HIS A 165 -27.39 3.26 2.36
N ILE A 166 -26.21 3.09 2.94
CA ILE A 166 -25.02 2.60 2.27
C ILE A 166 -24.80 1.14 2.64
N VAL A 167 -24.56 0.33 1.62
CA VAL A 167 -24.14 -1.05 1.77
C VAL A 167 -22.81 -1.24 1.05
N ILE A 168 -21.87 -1.90 1.71
CA ILE A 168 -20.57 -2.22 1.15
C ILE A 168 -20.38 -3.73 1.28
N THR A 169 -20.09 -4.42 0.18
CA THR A 169 -19.63 -5.80 0.25
C THR A 169 -18.13 -5.87 0.02
N VAL A 170 -17.48 -6.73 0.78
CA VAL A 170 -16.04 -6.96 0.71
C VAL A 170 -15.78 -8.45 0.64
N ASN A 171 -15.00 -8.89 -0.34
CA ASN A 171 -14.66 -10.30 -0.54
C ASN A 171 -13.14 -10.47 -0.57
N ASN A 172 -12.57 -11.17 0.41
CA ASN A 172 -11.12 -11.45 0.50
C ASN A 172 -10.75 -12.85 0.01
N ARG A 173 -11.67 -13.57 -0.64
CA ARG A 173 -11.37 -14.88 -1.21
C ARG A 173 -10.26 -14.73 -2.25
N ARG A 174 -9.22 -15.53 -2.07
CA ARG A 174 -8.06 -15.57 -2.96
C ARG A 174 -8.45 -16.23 -4.27
N GLU A 175 -8.04 -15.62 -5.38
CA GLU A 175 -8.21 -16.17 -6.72
C GLU A 175 -6.89 -16.09 -7.52
N PRO A 176 -6.66 -16.98 -8.50
CA PRO A 176 -5.38 -17.07 -9.22
C PRO A 176 -4.96 -15.81 -9.98
N ASP A 177 -5.94 -15.04 -10.46
CA ASP A 177 -5.79 -13.84 -11.29
C ASP A 177 -5.66 -12.53 -10.48
N GLN A 178 -5.71 -12.63 -9.14
CA GLN A 178 -5.55 -11.50 -8.23
C GLN A 178 -4.09 -11.12 -7.99
N VAL A 179 -3.89 -9.92 -7.44
CA VAL A 179 -2.58 -9.38 -7.06
C VAL A 179 -2.69 -8.91 -5.60
N PRO A 180 -2.27 -9.71 -4.60
CA PRO A 180 -1.56 -11.00 -4.70
C PRO A 180 -2.47 -12.16 -5.15
N SER A 181 -1.87 -13.27 -5.60
CA SER A 181 -2.56 -14.50 -6.03
C SER A 181 -2.85 -15.45 -4.85
N MET A 182 -2.94 -16.76 -5.11
CA MET A 182 -3.39 -17.79 -4.17
C MET A 182 -2.50 -18.01 -2.94
N ASN A 183 -1.22 -17.66 -3.00
CA ASN A 183 -0.25 -18.03 -1.97
C ASN A 183 0.73 -16.89 -1.65
N TYR A 184 0.92 -16.62 -0.37
CA TYR A 184 1.83 -15.60 0.15
C TYR A 184 2.18 -15.87 1.62
N ASP A 185 3.28 -15.30 2.12
CA ASP A 185 3.79 -15.56 3.48
C ASP A 185 3.26 -14.59 4.56
N TRP A 186 2.12 -13.94 4.34
CA TRP A 186 1.44 -13.10 5.35
C TRP A 186 -0.02 -13.48 5.54
N PHE A 187 -0.66 -12.95 6.58
CA PHE A 187 -2.05 -13.26 6.89
C PHE A 187 -3.07 -12.54 5.98
N ASN A 188 -4.12 -13.24 5.54
CA ASN A 188 -5.17 -12.68 4.69
C ASN A 188 -6.26 -11.94 5.50
N TYR A 189 -5.91 -10.76 6.02
CA TYR A 189 -6.87 -9.91 6.73
C TYR A 189 -7.95 -9.37 5.79
N GLY A 190 -9.21 -9.77 5.99
CA GLY A 190 -10.36 -9.27 5.23
C GLY A 190 -11.09 -8.12 5.93
N GLY A 191 -11.86 -7.37 5.14
CA GLY A 191 -12.75 -6.30 5.63
C GLY A 191 -12.39 -4.91 5.12
N ILE A 192 -13.11 -3.90 5.61
CA ILE A 192 -12.83 -2.48 5.37
C ILE A 192 -11.71 -2.06 6.33
N THR A 193 -10.46 -2.07 5.86
CA THR A 193 -9.26 -2.01 6.71
C THR A 193 -8.71 -0.60 6.92
N ARG A 194 -9.28 0.42 6.27
CA ARG A 194 -8.97 1.85 6.52
C ARG A 194 -10.25 2.68 6.42
N SER A 195 -10.17 3.92 6.88
CA SER A 195 -11.33 4.79 7.07
C SER A 195 -12.23 4.94 5.84
N VAL A 196 -13.51 5.15 6.11
CA VAL A 196 -14.53 5.50 5.13
C VAL A 196 -14.93 6.95 5.34
N GLU A 197 -14.80 7.78 4.31
CA GLU A 197 -14.87 9.24 4.44
C GLU A 197 -15.68 9.86 3.29
N LEU A 198 -16.45 10.90 3.59
CA LEU A 198 -17.11 11.74 2.59
C LEU A 198 -16.35 13.06 2.45
N PHE A 199 -16.17 13.51 1.21
CA PHE A 199 -15.60 14.82 0.89
C PHE A 199 -16.62 15.65 0.12
N ARG A 200 -16.88 16.86 0.63
CA ARG A 200 -17.65 17.90 -0.06
C ARG A 200 -16.71 18.73 -0.92
N LEU A 201 -16.92 18.69 -2.23
CA LEU A 201 -16.12 19.40 -3.22
C LEU A 201 -16.99 20.40 -3.99
N PRO A 202 -16.43 21.50 -4.51
CA PRO A 202 -17.14 22.36 -5.43
C PRO A 202 -17.43 21.65 -6.77
N ALA A 203 -18.25 22.28 -7.62
CA ALA A 203 -18.66 21.70 -8.91
C ALA A 203 -17.47 21.33 -9.81
N VAL A 204 -16.42 22.17 -9.81
CA VAL A 204 -15.11 21.90 -10.40
C VAL A 204 -14.07 21.98 -9.28
N TYR A 205 -13.27 20.94 -9.12
CA TYR A 205 -12.30 20.81 -8.04
C TYR A 205 -10.91 20.41 -8.55
N ILE A 206 -9.90 20.65 -7.73
CA ILE A 206 -8.53 20.19 -7.92
C ILE A 206 -8.51 18.69 -7.67
N LYS A 207 -8.49 17.92 -8.75
CA LYS A 207 -8.46 16.45 -8.74
C LYS A 207 -7.07 15.93 -8.39
N ASP A 208 -6.03 16.60 -8.87
CA ASP A 208 -4.64 16.21 -8.61
C ASP A 208 -3.77 17.42 -8.27
N PHE A 209 -2.78 17.19 -7.38
CA PHE A 209 -1.82 18.18 -6.92
C PHE A 209 -0.45 17.54 -6.70
N THR A 210 0.57 18.11 -7.34
CA THR A 210 1.97 17.66 -7.22
C THR A 210 2.86 18.83 -6.86
N ALA A 211 3.77 18.61 -5.92
CA ALA A 211 4.88 19.50 -5.61
C ALA A 211 6.15 18.67 -5.44
N SER A 212 7.19 18.96 -6.22
CA SER A 212 8.44 18.20 -6.20
C SER A 212 9.64 19.06 -6.56
N LEU A 213 10.83 18.62 -6.16
CA LEU A 213 12.08 19.19 -6.66
C LEU A 213 12.32 18.64 -8.06
N VAL A 214 12.75 19.48 -9.00
CA VAL A 214 13.15 19.03 -10.34
C VAL A 214 14.47 18.25 -10.20
N PRO A 215 14.54 16.98 -10.65
CA PRO A 215 15.71 16.13 -10.45
C PRO A 215 16.80 16.41 -11.52
N ASP A 216 17.45 17.57 -11.43
CA ASP A 216 18.44 18.05 -12.40
C ASP A 216 19.84 18.29 -11.80
N GLY A 217 20.05 17.92 -10.54
CA GLY A 217 21.30 18.11 -9.81
C GLY A 217 21.59 19.55 -9.38
N THR A 218 20.73 20.53 -9.70
CA THR A 218 20.91 21.94 -9.30
C THR A 218 20.32 22.23 -7.92
N TYR A 219 19.35 21.41 -7.50
CA TYR A 219 18.61 21.55 -6.24
C TYR A 219 17.88 22.89 -6.05
N GLY A 220 17.77 23.69 -7.12
CA GLY A 220 17.27 25.06 -7.09
C GLY A 220 15.93 25.27 -7.78
N ARG A 221 15.28 24.20 -8.25
CA ARG A 221 14.03 24.28 -9.02
C ARG A 221 12.94 23.41 -8.42
N ILE A 222 11.80 24.02 -8.12
CA ILE A 222 10.59 23.34 -7.65
C ILE A 222 9.55 23.34 -8.77
N GLU A 223 8.96 22.18 -9.03
CA GLU A 223 7.82 22.01 -9.91
C GLU A 223 6.53 21.94 -9.09
N LEU A 224 5.52 22.70 -9.53
CA LEU A 224 4.17 22.72 -8.98
C LEU A 224 3.19 22.44 -10.10
N LYS A 225 2.31 21.46 -9.89
CA LYS A 225 1.30 21.05 -10.87
C LYS A 225 -0.04 20.80 -10.20
N ILE A 226 -1.12 21.24 -10.83
CA ILE A 226 -2.47 20.75 -10.55
C ILE A 226 -3.16 20.24 -11.80
N LYS A 227 -4.18 19.42 -11.58
CA LYS A 227 -5.17 19.04 -12.59
C LYS A 227 -6.57 19.22 -12.01
N LEU A 228 -7.41 19.96 -12.72
CA LEU A 228 -8.83 20.04 -12.40
C LEU A 228 -9.56 18.75 -12.84
N ASP A 229 -10.68 18.45 -12.22
CA ASP A 229 -11.50 17.30 -12.60
C ASP A 229 -12.21 17.48 -13.95
N ALA A 230 -12.33 18.71 -14.43
CA ALA A 230 -12.91 19.10 -15.71
C ALA A 230 -11.94 19.96 -16.56
N PRO A 231 -12.03 19.90 -17.90
CA PRO A 231 -11.17 20.67 -18.81
C PRO A 231 -11.59 22.14 -18.89
N VAL A 232 -11.31 22.90 -17.84
CA VAL A 232 -11.58 24.35 -17.79
C VAL A 232 -10.33 25.09 -18.25
N GLN A 233 -10.34 25.65 -19.47
CA GLN A 233 -9.23 26.45 -20.00
C GLN A 233 -9.23 27.87 -19.43
N GLY A 234 -8.04 28.40 -19.12
CA GLY A 234 -7.88 29.80 -18.72
C GLY A 234 -8.31 30.12 -17.29
N ALA A 235 -8.57 29.12 -16.45
CA ALA A 235 -8.81 29.33 -15.03
C ALA A 235 -7.51 29.78 -14.35
N CYS A 236 -7.56 30.87 -13.58
CA CYS A 236 -6.41 31.35 -12.83
C CYS A 236 -6.19 30.50 -11.59
N CYS A 237 -5.04 29.83 -11.53
CA CYS A 237 -4.61 29.03 -10.40
C CYS A 237 -3.43 29.69 -9.68
N HIS A 238 -3.49 29.73 -8.35
CA HIS A 238 -2.50 30.37 -7.50
C HIS A 238 -1.73 29.32 -6.68
N PHE A 239 -0.43 29.26 -6.88
CA PHE A 239 0.51 28.45 -6.11
C PHE A 239 1.24 29.29 -5.07
N LYS A 240 1.33 28.80 -3.82
CA LYS A 240 2.01 29.49 -2.72
C LYS A 240 2.86 28.55 -1.88
N ILE A 241 4.11 28.97 -1.60
CA ILE A 241 4.98 28.42 -0.54
C ILE A 241 5.55 29.62 0.23
N GLU A 242 4.94 29.93 1.38
CA GLU A 242 5.21 31.18 2.11
C GLU A 242 6.66 31.29 2.58
N GLU A 243 7.19 30.23 3.17
CA GLU A 243 8.55 30.21 3.71
C GLU A 243 9.64 30.36 2.63
N LEU A 244 9.34 30.04 1.37
CA LEU A 244 10.24 30.22 0.24
C LEU A 244 9.96 31.49 -0.57
N GLY A 245 9.01 32.33 -0.14
CA GLY A 245 8.60 33.53 -0.88
C GLY A 245 7.98 33.23 -2.26
N ILE A 246 7.46 32.01 -2.47
CA ILE A 246 6.87 31.61 -3.74
C ILE A 246 5.40 31.99 -3.74
N SER A 247 5.02 32.79 -4.75
CA SER A 247 3.64 33.10 -5.09
C SER A 247 3.56 33.23 -6.61
N ARG A 248 2.80 32.36 -7.27
CA ARG A 248 2.70 32.28 -8.73
C ARG A 248 1.27 32.09 -9.17
N GLU A 249 0.89 32.82 -10.20
CA GLU A 249 -0.36 32.64 -10.92
C GLU A 249 -0.09 32.00 -12.27
N VAL A 250 -0.87 30.97 -12.59
CA VAL A 250 -0.74 30.19 -13.82
C VAL A 250 -2.15 29.90 -14.32
N LEU A 251 -2.35 30.01 -15.63
CA LEU A 251 -3.62 29.64 -16.25
C LEU A 251 -3.63 28.16 -16.59
N THR A 252 -4.79 27.52 -16.45
CA THR A 252 -4.98 26.16 -16.95
C THR A 252 -4.97 26.09 -18.47
N ASP A 253 -4.44 24.99 -19.00
CA ASP A 253 -4.53 24.62 -20.41
C ASP A 253 -5.91 24.05 -20.79
N GLU A 254 -6.05 23.60 -22.04
CA GLU A 254 -7.28 22.97 -22.57
C GLU A 254 -7.70 21.69 -21.84
N ARG A 255 -6.81 21.08 -21.05
CA ARG A 255 -7.06 19.85 -20.29
C ARG A 255 -7.37 20.16 -18.82
N GLY A 256 -7.42 21.44 -18.43
CA GLY A 256 -7.59 21.84 -17.04
C GLY A 256 -6.33 21.64 -16.19
N GLU A 257 -5.14 21.53 -16.81
CA GLU A 257 -3.87 21.38 -16.11
C GLU A 257 -3.15 22.73 -16.00
N ALA A 258 -2.59 23.04 -14.82
CA ALA A 258 -1.72 24.19 -14.61
C ALA A 258 -0.38 23.71 -14.03
N ARG A 259 0.73 24.16 -14.62
CA ARG A 259 2.09 23.76 -14.25
C ARG A 259 3.01 24.97 -14.21
N CYS A 260 3.83 25.07 -13.18
CA CYS A 260 4.96 26.00 -13.17
C CYS A 260 6.21 25.39 -12.55
N VAL A 261 7.36 25.87 -13.02
CA VAL A 261 8.67 25.59 -12.43
C VAL A 261 9.23 26.90 -11.90
N VAL A 262 9.61 26.93 -10.64
CA VAL A 262 10.11 28.13 -9.95
C VAL A 262 11.52 27.92 -9.45
N GLN A 263 12.34 28.97 -9.55
CA GLN A 263 13.63 29.03 -8.88
C GLN A 263 13.42 29.25 -7.39
N ALA A 264 14.06 28.43 -6.57
CA ALA A 264 13.96 28.44 -5.12
C ALA A 264 15.25 27.90 -4.50
N ASN A 265 15.45 28.11 -3.20
CA ASN A 265 16.56 27.50 -2.47
C ASN A 265 16.00 26.81 -1.21
N PRO A 266 15.26 25.70 -1.35
CA PRO A 266 14.72 24.98 -0.21
C PRO A 266 15.86 24.35 0.60
N GLN A 267 15.67 24.24 1.92
CA GLN A 267 16.44 23.27 2.68
C GLN A 267 15.99 21.87 2.22
N LEU A 268 16.95 21.08 1.76
CA LEU A 268 16.64 19.76 1.23
C LEU A 268 16.29 18.81 2.37
N TRP A 269 15.25 18.00 2.14
CA TRP A 269 14.83 16.96 3.07
C TRP A 269 15.85 15.82 3.06
N ASP A 270 16.23 15.35 4.25
CA ASP A 270 16.92 14.09 4.48
C ASP A 270 16.50 13.48 5.83
N CYS A 271 17.01 12.29 6.16
CA CYS A 271 16.61 11.58 7.37
C CYS A 271 17.03 12.26 8.69
N GLU A 272 18.05 13.13 8.65
CA GLU A 272 18.53 13.89 9.81
C GLU A 272 17.84 15.25 9.91
N HIS A 273 17.53 15.86 8.76
CA HIS A 273 16.90 17.17 8.62
C HIS A 273 15.61 17.04 7.79
N PRO A 274 14.52 16.50 8.37
CA PRO A 274 13.26 16.25 7.66
C PRO A 274 12.46 17.55 7.45
N LYS A 275 13.03 18.52 6.72
CA LYS A 275 12.37 19.80 6.44
C LYS A 275 11.15 19.57 5.55
N LEU A 276 10.00 20.06 6.02
CA LEU A 276 8.76 20.11 5.26
C LEU A 276 8.30 21.56 5.11
N TYR A 277 7.75 21.87 3.95
CA TYR A 277 7.16 23.17 3.59
C TYR A 277 5.66 23.03 3.41
N GLU A 278 4.89 24.01 3.88
CA GLU A 278 3.48 24.09 3.52
C GLU A 278 3.36 24.62 2.08
N VAL A 279 2.78 23.80 1.21
CA VAL A 279 2.53 24.12 -0.20
C VAL A 279 1.03 24.22 -0.40
N GLN A 280 0.57 25.30 -1.02
CA GLN A 280 -0.85 25.52 -1.29
C GLN A 280 -1.09 25.75 -2.78
N ALA A 281 -2.20 25.21 -3.28
CA ALA A 281 -2.74 25.55 -4.59
C ALA A 281 -4.21 25.93 -4.46
N ARG A 282 -4.61 27.02 -5.11
CA ARG A 282 -6.01 27.46 -5.23
C ARG A 282 -6.36 27.57 -6.70
N CYS A 283 -7.55 27.13 -7.09
CA CYS A 283 -8.07 27.40 -8.42
C CYS A 283 -9.60 27.37 -8.37
N LEU A 284 -10.24 28.36 -8.99
CA LEU A 284 -11.69 28.58 -8.87
C LEU A 284 -12.12 28.67 -7.39
N GLU A 285 -13.14 27.91 -6.98
CA GLU A 285 -13.63 27.85 -5.60
C GLU A 285 -12.87 26.86 -4.71
N ASP A 286 -11.92 26.12 -5.28
CA ASP A 286 -11.24 25.03 -4.59
C ASP A 286 -9.84 25.39 -4.11
N GLN A 287 -9.43 24.72 -3.03
CA GLN A 287 -8.10 24.84 -2.45
C GLN A 287 -7.61 23.49 -1.94
N VAL A 288 -6.35 23.20 -2.22
CA VAL A 288 -5.60 22.11 -1.61
C VAL A 288 -4.35 22.65 -0.90
N LYS A 289 -3.89 21.91 0.10
CA LYS A 289 -2.65 22.18 0.82
C LYS A 289 -1.96 20.88 1.19
N ASP A 290 -0.64 20.92 1.28
CA ASP A 290 0.19 19.77 1.65
C ASP A 290 1.42 20.21 2.45
N ARG A 291 2.05 19.27 3.16
CA ARG A 291 3.37 19.44 3.77
C ARG A 291 4.37 18.57 3.02
N VAL A 292 5.26 19.21 2.26
CA VAL A 292 6.13 18.54 1.29
C VAL A 292 7.60 18.82 1.61
N GLY A 293 8.41 17.77 1.60
CA GLY A 293 9.87 17.89 1.61
C GLY A 293 10.43 17.90 0.19
N PHE A 294 11.50 18.65 -0.04
CA PHE A 294 12.15 18.73 -1.35
C PHE A 294 13.49 18.01 -1.30
N ARG A 295 13.67 16.99 -2.14
CA ARG A 295 14.89 16.17 -2.21
C ARG A 295 15.07 15.59 -3.60
N GLU A 296 16.30 15.28 -3.96
CA GLU A 296 16.65 14.51 -5.16
C GLU A 296 17.26 13.17 -4.73
N ILE A 297 16.79 12.07 -5.34
CA ILE A 297 17.39 10.75 -5.22
C ILE A 297 17.80 10.28 -6.62
N ARG A 298 19.03 9.80 -6.79
CA ARG A 298 19.52 9.24 -8.06
C ARG A 298 20.58 8.18 -7.86
N CYS A 299 20.80 7.35 -8.86
CA CYS A 299 21.96 6.47 -8.93
C CYS A 299 23.09 7.14 -9.73
N ASP A 300 24.33 6.85 -9.37
CA ASP A 300 25.54 7.22 -10.11
C ASP A 300 26.52 6.04 -10.10
N GLY A 301 26.56 5.29 -11.21
CA GLY A 301 27.21 3.98 -11.26
C GLY A 301 26.67 3.05 -10.18
N LYS A 302 27.53 2.65 -9.24
CA LYS A 302 27.18 1.76 -8.12
C LYS A 302 26.71 2.50 -6.86
N ASP A 303 26.63 3.82 -6.88
CA ASP A 303 26.28 4.61 -5.72
C ASP A 303 24.84 5.12 -5.77
N ILE A 304 24.23 5.21 -4.59
CA ILE A 304 22.93 5.86 -4.40
C ILE A 304 23.20 7.22 -3.78
N LEU A 305 22.68 8.28 -4.40
CA LEU A 305 22.90 9.65 -3.99
C LEU A 305 21.59 10.29 -3.52
N LEU A 306 21.54 10.73 -2.26
CA LEU A 306 20.51 11.62 -1.74
C LEU A 306 21.06 13.03 -1.69
N ASN A 307 20.44 13.96 -2.41
CA ASN A 307 20.87 15.36 -2.49
C ASN A 307 22.36 15.51 -2.88
N GLY A 308 22.81 14.66 -3.82
CA GLY A 308 24.18 14.61 -4.31
C GLY A 308 25.19 13.94 -3.39
N ARG A 309 24.78 13.44 -2.22
CA ARG A 309 25.65 12.75 -1.25
C ARG A 309 25.42 11.25 -1.31
N LYS A 310 26.51 10.48 -1.36
CA LYS A 310 26.47 9.02 -1.28
C LYS A 310 25.87 8.58 0.05
N ILE A 311 24.91 7.66 -0.01
CA ILE A 311 24.28 7.06 1.16
C ILE A 311 24.37 5.54 1.11
N TYR A 312 24.42 4.92 2.29
CA TYR A 312 24.16 3.50 2.46
C TYR A 312 22.73 3.32 2.99
N LEU A 313 21.96 2.40 2.40
CA LEU A 313 20.60 2.10 2.82
C LEU A 313 20.64 1.19 4.06
N LYS A 314 20.62 1.81 5.24
CA LYS A 314 20.51 1.15 6.55
C LYS A 314 19.05 0.74 6.75
N GLY A 315 18.67 -0.37 6.14
CA GLY A 315 17.29 -0.77 5.96
C GLY A 315 16.78 -1.78 6.99
N VAL A 316 15.47 -1.93 7.05
CA VAL A 316 14.79 -3.11 7.63
C VAL A 316 13.40 -3.23 7.00
N CYS A 317 12.93 -4.47 6.82
CA CYS A 317 11.59 -4.71 6.32
C CYS A 317 10.53 -4.56 7.40
N CYS A 318 9.31 -4.18 7.03
CA CYS A 318 8.18 -4.11 7.95
C CYS A 318 6.86 -4.45 7.24
N HIS A 319 6.08 -5.37 7.82
CA HIS A 319 4.69 -5.58 7.46
C HIS A 319 3.75 -4.61 8.21
N GLU A 320 2.60 -4.27 7.60
CA GLU A 320 1.54 -3.47 8.23
C GLU A 320 0.73 -4.30 9.24
N GLU A 321 1.30 -4.63 10.40
CA GLU A 321 0.58 -5.40 11.42
C GLU A 321 0.52 -4.63 12.76
N SER A 322 -0.68 -4.54 13.32
CA SER A 322 -0.99 -4.04 14.66
C SER A 322 -0.78 -5.15 15.67
N ARG A 323 -0.58 -4.79 16.94
CA ARG A 323 -0.39 -5.73 18.05
C ARG A 323 -1.54 -6.74 18.18
N ASN A 324 -2.77 -6.29 17.92
CA ASN A 324 -3.97 -7.11 18.12
C ASN A 324 -5.14 -6.81 17.15
N ARG A 325 -5.04 -5.80 16.27
CA ARG A 325 -6.12 -5.40 15.37
C ARG A 325 -5.82 -5.70 13.89
N GLY A 326 -4.99 -6.70 13.63
CA GLY A 326 -4.61 -7.06 12.26
C GLY A 326 -3.91 -5.89 11.55
N ARG A 327 -4.47 -5.37 10.46
CA ARG A 327 -3.90 -4.23 9.71
C ARG A 327 -4.19 -2.85 10.33
N ILE A 328 -5.06 -2.77 11.34
CA ILE A 328 -5.51 -1.48 11.87
C ILE A 328 -4.47 -0.93 12.86
N GLN A 329 -3.49 -0.19 12.36
CA GLN A 329 -2.50 0.52 13.19
C GLN A 329 -3.01 1.92 13.58
N THR A 330 -2.73 2.36 14.80
CA THR A 330 -2.83 3.81 15.13
C THR A 330 -1.57 4.57 14.70
N ASP A 331 -1.62 5.90 14.73
CA ASP A 331 -0.43 6.72 14.49
C ASP A 331 0.64 6.50 15.57
N GLU A 332 0.26 6.17 16.82
CA GLU A 332 1.22 5.79 17.87
C GLU A 332 1.95 4.48 17.53
N GLU A 333 1.25 3.47 17.02
CA GLU A 333 1.89 2.23 16.57
C GLU A 333 2.82 2.47 15.36
N ARG A 334 2.46 3.39 14.45
CA ARG A 334 3.33 3.77 13.32
C ARG A 334 4.58 4.52 13.79
N LEU A 335 4.42 5.44 14.74
CA LEU A 335 5.55 6.14 15.36
C LEU A 335 6.45 5.17 16.15
N GLU A 336 5.88 4.17 16.83
CA GLU A 336 6.65 3.10 17.49
C GLU A 336 7.51 2.32 16.48
N ILE A 337 6.96 1.99 15.30
CA ILE A 337 7.71 1.33 14.22
C ILE A 337 8.89 2.22 13.77
N LEU A 338 8.61 3.50 13.45
CA LEU A 338 9.62 4.45 12.98
C LEU A 338 10.73 4.65 14.04
N ASN A 339 10.35 4.82 15.30
CA ASN A 339 11.29 5.00 16.41
C ASN A 339 12.12 3.75 16.67
N THR A 340 11.52 2.55 16.60
CA THR A 340 12.25 1.29 16.77
C THR A 340 13.28 1.09 15.66
N ALA A 341 12.93 1.42 14.42
CA ALA A 341 13.86 1.37 13.29
C ALA A 341 15.01 2.38 13.46
N LYS A 342 14.70 3.62 13.87
CA LYS A 342 15.71 4.65 14.19
C LYS A 342 16.62 4.25 15.33
N ASP A 343 16.08 3.64 16.38
CA ASP A 343 16.86 3.12 17.51
C ASP A 343 17.86 2.06 17.03
N MET A 344 17.49 1.23 16.05
CA MET A 344 18.39 0.29 15.38
C MET A 344 19.41 0.98 14.47
N GLY A 345 19.29 2.29 14.21
CA GLY A 345 20.17 3.04 13.31
C GLY A 345 19.72 3.04 11.84
N CYS A 346 18.48 2.65 11.56
CA CYS A 346 17.96 2.65 10.19
C CYS A 346 17.72 4.07 9.67
N ASN A 347 17.93 4.25 8.37
CA ASN A 347 17.56 5.46 7.62
C ASN A 347 16.49 5.20 6.55
N ILE A 348 16.14 3.93 6.29
CA ILE A 348 15.08 3.54 5.37
C ILE A 348 14.28 2.34 5.90
N LEU A 349 12.98 2.30 5.61
CA LEU A 349 12.11 1.14 5.81
C LEU A 349 11.65 0.58 4.47
N ARG A 350 11.69 -0.75 4.32
CA ARG A 350 10.99 -1.44 3.23
C ARG A 350 9.61 -1.85 3.72
N LEU A 351 8.58 -1.18 3.21
CA LEU A 351 7.19 -1.45 3.53
C LEU A 351 6.68 -2.60 2.68
N THR A 352 6.66 -3.81 3.26
CA THR A 352 6.37 -5.05 2.54
C THR A 352 4.96 -5.55 2.76
N HIS A 353 4.31 -6.23 1.80
CA HIS A 353 4.64 -6.38 0.36
C HIS A 353 3.59 -5.66 -0.48
N TYR A 354 3.06 -4.56 0.04
CA TYR A 354 1.89 -3.87 -0.48
C TYR A 354 1.89 -2.45 0.08
N PRO A 355 1.11 -1.52 -0.49
CA PRO A 355 0.94 -0.19 0.08
C PRO A 355 0.47 -0.25 1.53
N HIS A 356 1.29 0.21 2.47
CA HIS A 356 0.83 0.50 3.84
C HIS A 356 -0.08 1.72 3.83
N SER A 357 -0.73 2.06 4.94
CA SER A 357 -1.52 3.28 5.06
C SER A 357 -0.67 4.52 4.74
N GLU A 358 -1.25 5.48 4.02
CA GLU A 358 -0.63 6.78 3.71
C GLU A 358 -0.15 7.52 4.97
N ARG A 359 -0.76 7.23 6.12
CA ARG A 359 -0.32 7.75 7.42
C ARG A 359 1.13 7.39 7.72
N MET A 360 1.60 6.20 7.30
CA MET A 360 2.98 5.78 7.48
C MET A 360 3.94 6.70 6.69
N ALA A 361 3.64 7.00 5.43
CA ALA A 361 4.45 7.89 4.61
C ALA A 361 4.43 9.35 5.12
N VAL A 362 3.27 9.84 5.58
CA VAL A 362 3.17 11.17 6.20
C VAL A 362 4.00 11.26 7.49
N LEU A 363 3.98 10.22 8.33
CA LEU A 363 4.78 10.19 9.55
C LEU A 363 6.27 9.99 9.25
N ALA A 364 6.62 9.24 8.21
CA ALA A 364 8.01 9.06 7.76
C ALA A 364 8.62 10.35 7.21
N ASP A 365 7.84 11.15 6.46
CA ASP A 365 8.21 12.51 6.03
C ASP A 365 8.58 13.38 7.23
N GLN A 366 7.77 13.34 8.30
CA GLN A 366 7.97 14.14 9.51
C GLN A 366 9.11 13.62 10.39
N ALA A 367 9.24 12.30 10.48
CA ALA A 367 10.25 11.66 11.29
C ALA A 367 11.63 11.75 10.62
N GLY A 368 11.74 11.80 9.29
CA GLY A 368 13.03 11.62 8.62
C GLY A 368 13.39 10.14 8.53
N MET A 369 12.56 9.39 7.82
CA MET A 369 12.78 7.99 7.48
C MET A 369 12.48 7.82 6.00
N MET A 370 13.44 7.34 5.20
CA MET A 370 13.14 6.99 3.82
C MET A 370 12.24 5.75 3.77
N LEU A 371 11.48 5.62 2.69
CA LEU A 371 10.60 4.50 2.44
C LEU A 371 10.88 3.89 1.06
N TRP A 372 10.85 2.57 1.06
CA TRP A 372 10.66 1.73 -0.12
C TRP A 372 9.23 1.20 -0.04
N GLU A 373 8.40 1.57 -1.01
CA GLU A 373 7.02 1.12 -1.11
C GLU A 373 6.85 0.14 -2.27
N GLU A 374 5.94 -0.83 -2.13
CA GLU A 374 5.85 -1.99 -3.02
C GLU A 374 4.39 -2.38 -3.27
N ILE A 375 4.11 -2.96 -4.44
CA ILE A 375 2.83 -3.61 -4.76
C ILE A 375 2.93 -5.15 -4.63
N PRO A 376 1.83 -5.88 -4.37
CA PRO A 376 1.87 -7.31 -4.07
C PRO A 376 1.97 -8.21 -5.31
N VAL A 377 2.82 -7.86 -6.27
CA VAL A 377 3.27 -8.76 -7.35
C VAL A 377 4.28 -9.74 -6.75
N TYR A 378 3.76 -10.74 -6.05
CA TYR A 378 4.53 -11.58 -5.13
C TYR A 378 4.47 -13.06 -5.53
N TRP A 379 5.64 -13.71 -5.64
CA TRP A 379 5.76 -15.11 -6.08
C TRP A 379 5.13 -15.38 -7.45
N ALA A 380 4.32 -16.44 -7.55
CA ALA A 380 3.69 -16.90 -8.78
C ALA A 380 2.36 -16.16 -9.00
N LEU A 381 2.30 -15.41 -10.10
CA LEU A 381 1.09 -14.78 -10.64
C LEU A 381 0.83 -15.33 -12.04
N ASP A 382 -0.38 -15.11 -12.53
CA ASP A 382 -0.71 -15.30 -13.94
C ASP A 382 -0.17 -14.13 -14.79
N PHE A 383 1.12 -14.16 -15.10
CA PHE A 383 1.80 -13.09 -15.85
C PHE A 383 1.36 -12.98 -17.32
N GLU A 384 0.59 -13.94 -17.84
CA GLU A 384 0.05 -13.90 -19.20
C GLU A 384 -1.35 -13.28 -19.26
N ASN A 385 -2.05 -13.20 -18.13
CA ASN A 385 -3.39 -12.65 -18.05
C ASN A 385 -3.37 -11.11 -18.08
N PRO A 386 -3.95 -10.47 -19.12
CA PRO A 386 -4.00 -9.01 -19.22
C PRO A 386 -4.82 -8.35 -18.10
N GLU A 387 -5.80 -9.05 -17.52
CA GLU A 387 -6.59 -8.52 -16.38
C GLU A 387 -5.73 -8.46 -15.11
N THR A 388 -4.89 -9.49 -14.88
CA THR A 388 -3.90 -9.48 -13.79
C THR A 388 -2.90 -8.35 -13.95
N TYR A 389 -2.42 -8.09 -15.18
CA TYR A 389 -1.56 -6.93 -15.46
C TYR A 389 -2.27 -5.61 -15.20
N SER A 390 -3.49 -5.43 -15.73
CA SER A 390 -4.27 -4.21 -15.53
C SER A 390 -4.53 -3.91 -14.06
N ASN A 391 -4.75 -4.95 -13.25
CA ASN A 391 -4.92 -4.82 -11.81
C ASN A 391 -3.59 -4.40 -11.12
N ALA A 392 -2.48 -5.06 -11.41
CA ALA A 392 -1.16 -4.68 -10.87
C ALA A 392 -0.77 -3.24 -11.25
N GLU A 393 -0.96 -2.87 -12.51
CA GLU A 393 -0.70 -1.52 -13.00
C GLU A 393 -1.60 -0.49 -12.30
N ASN A 394 -2.88 -0.79 -12.12
CA ASN A 394 -3.78 0.08 -11.39
C ASN A 394 -3.33 0.29 -9.94
N GLN A 395 -3.01 -0.78 -9.20
CA GLN A 395 -2.52 -0.67 -7.83
C GLN A 395 -1.22 0.16 -7.75
N MET A 396 -0.33 0.00 -8.73
CA MET A 396 0.89 0.79 -8.82
C MET A 396 0.61 2.28 -9.02
N ARG A 397 -0.32 2.60 -9.93
CA ARG A 397 -0.71 3.99 -10.21
C ARG A 397 -1.48 4.61 -9.06
N GLU A 398 -2.31 3.85 -8.35
CA GLU A 398 -3.00 4.30 -7.13
C GLU A 398 -2.00 4.62 -6.02
N LEU A 399 -1.00 3.76 -5.80
CA LEU A 399 0.10 4.02 -4.86
C LEU A 399 0.86 5.31 -5.22
N MET A 400 1.34 5.43 -6.46
CA MET A 400 2.07 6.63 -6.88
C MET A 400 1.21 7.88 -6.84
N PHE A 401 -0.07 7.79 -7.22
CA PHE A 401 -1.00 8.92 -7.10
C PHE A 401 -1.11 9.41 -5.66
N ARG A 402 -1.21 8.47 -4.71
CA ARG A 402 -1.34 8.77 -3.28
C ARG A 402 -0.06 9.43 -2.72
N ASP A 403 1.10 8.87 -3.03
CA ASP A 403 2.34 9.20 -2.31
C ASP A 403 3.40 9.97 -3.12
N LYS A 404 3.08 10.44 -4.33
CA LYS A 404 3.99 11.26 -5.16
C LYS A 404 4.55 12.51 -4.47
N ASN A 405 3.87 13.08 -3.48
CA ASN A 405 4.34 14.24 -2.70
C ASN A 405 5.14 13.86 -1.44
N ARG A 406 5.34 12.57 -1.15
CA ARG A 406 6.05 12.09 0.04
C ARG A 406 7.55 12.07 -0.19
N ALA A 407 8.30 12.98 0.43
CA ALA A 407 9.75 13.07 0.28
C ALA A 407 10.46 11.80 0.76
N SER A 408 9.94 11.19 1.82
CA SER A 408 10.38 9.94 2.40
C SER A 408 10.38 8.78 1.40
N VAL A 409 9.38 8.68 0.54
CA VAL A 409 9.32 7.60 -0.45
C VAL A 409 10.39 7.84 -1.51
N VAL A 410 11.35 6.94 -1.64
CA VAL A 410 12.50 7.09 -2.54
C VAL A 410 12.63 5.96 -3.55
N ILE A 411 12.01 4.80 -3.28
CA ILE A 411 12.03 3.63 -4.15
C ILE A 411 10.61 3.10 -4.33
N TRP A 412 10.23 2.90 -5.59
CA TRP A 412 9.06 2.14 -6.01
C TRP A 412 9.46 0.72 -6.39
N SER A 413 8.84 -0.28 -5.75
CA SER A 413 9.06 -1.68 -6.09
C SER A 413 7.88 -2.32 -6.79
N VAL A 414 8.18 -2.96 -7.92
CA VAL A 414 7.16 -3.56 -8.80
C VAL A 414 6.90 -5.03 -8.51
N GLY A 415 7.58 -5.65 -7.53
CA GLY A 415 7.33 -7.03 -7.13
C GLY A 415 8.44 -7.70 -6.32
N ASN A 416 8.19 -8.95 -5.93
CA ASN A 416 9.04 -9.73 -5.04
C ASN A 416 9.04 -11.23 -5.38
N GLU A 417 10.24 -11.81 -5.51
CA GLU A 417 10.52 -13.24 -5.63
C GLU A 417 9.74 -13.96 -6.74
N ASN A 418 9.66 -13.34 -7.91
CA ASN A 418 8.96 -13.90 -9.06
C ASN A 418 9.91 -14.76 -9.93
N PRO A 419 9.41 -15.81 -10.61
CA PRO A 419 10.23 -16.64 -11.49
C PRO A 419 10.74 -15.85 -12.70
N ASP A 420 12.00 -16.08 -13.11
CA ASP A 420 12.57 -15.48 -14.32
C ASP A 420 12.10 -16.21 -15.59
N ILE A 421 10.87 -15.92 -16.03
CA ILE A 421 10.26 -16.37 -17.28
C ILE A 421 9.91 -15.17 -18.17
N GLN A 422 9.70 -15.40 -19.47
CA GLN A 422 9.48 -14.32 -20.44
C GLN A 422 8.24 -13.47 -20.11
N SER A 423 7.10 -14.09 -19.80
CA SER A 423 5.87 -13.39 -19.45
C SER A 423 6.04 -12.51 -18.21
N ARG A 424 6.73 -13.00 -17.16
CA ARG A 424 7.09 -12.21 -15.98
C ARG A 424 7.95 -11.00 -16.34
N LEU A 425 8.96 -11.19 -17.19
CA LEU A 425 9.85 -10.10 -17.60
C LEU A 425 9.07 -8.99 -18.31
N ASP A 426 8.20 -9.35 -19.27
CA ASP A 426 7.39 -8.38 -20.01
C ASP A 426 6.40 -7.65 -19.09
N PHE A 427 5.75 -8.40 -18.19
CA PHE A 427 4.86 -7.85 -17.17
C PHE A 427 5.56 -6.82 -16.27
N MET A 428 6.70 -7.19 -15.65
CA MET A 428 7.37 -6.30 -14.70
C MET A 428 8.09 -5.14 -15.40
N LYS A 429 8.56 -5.32 -16.64
CA LYS A 429 9.04 -4.20 -17.46
C LYS A 429 7.94 -3.17 -17.73
N GLY A 430 6.74 -3.62 -18.07
CA GLY A 430 5.59 -2.72 -18.24
C GLY A 430 5.32 -1.89 -16.98
N LEU A 431 5.36 -2.52 -15.80
CA LEU A 431 5.22 -1.80 -14.53
C LEU A 431 6.35 -0.80 -14.28
N LEU A 432 7.60 -1.13 -14.60
CA LEU A 432 8.75 -0.21 -14.48
C LEU A 432 8.61 0.98 -15.44
N GLU A 433 8.14 0.75 -16.66
CA GLU A 433 7.82 1.83 -17.61
C GLU A 433 6.69 2.71 -17.07
N THR A 434 5.65 2.13 -16.48
CA THR A 434 4.59 2.88 -15.79
C THR A 434 5.17 3.74 -14.66
N CYS A 435 6.07 3.21 -13.83
CA CYS A 435 6.73 4.00 -12.78
C CYS A 435 7.46 5.21 -13.35
N ARG A 436 8.31 5.02 -14.37
CA ARG A 436 9.09 6.10 -15.00
C ARG A 436 8.21 7.17 -15.65
N ASN A 437 7.11 6.76 -16.27
CA ASN A 437 6.21 7.67 -16.96
C ASN A 437 5.37 8.51 -15.98
N TYR A 438 4.99 7.94 -14.84
CA TYR A 438 4.18 8.63 -13.82
C TYR A 438 5.01 9.42 -12.82
N ASP A 439 6.17 8.90 -12.43
CA ASP A 439 7.05 9.50 -11.44
C ASP A 439 8.53 9.30 -11.78
N PRO A 440 9.13 10.26 -12.51
CA PRO A 440 10.56 10.22 -12.83
C PRO A 440 11.45 10.71 -11.67
N THR A 441 10.89 11.00 -10.48
CA THR A 441 11.63 11.62 -9.36
C THR A 441 12.12 10.61 -8.31
N ARG A 442 11.77 9.33 -8.48
CA ARG A 442 12.10 8.23 -7.56
C ARG A 442 12.76 7.09 -8.30
N LEU A 443 13.51 6.28 -7.56
CA LEU A 443 14.16 5.08 -8.09
C LEU A 443 13.15 3.95 -8.22
N THR A 444 13.42 3.03 -9.13
CA THR A 444 12.66 1.80 -9.33
C THR A 444 13.47 0.56 -8.95
N SER A 445 12.81 -0.44 -8.38
CA SER A 445 13.43 -1.71 -7.99
C SER A 445 12.42 -2.88 -8.02
N ALA A 446 12.90 -4.07 -7.71
CA ALA A 446 12.12 -5.28 -7.44
C ALA A 446 13.02 -6.26 -6.68
N ALA A 447 12.48 -6.99 -5.71
CA ALA A 447 13.23 -8.02 -5.00
C ALA A 447 13.34 -9.28 -5.88
N CYS A 448 14.51 -9.52 -6.47
CA CYS A 448 14.75 -10.65 -7.37
C CYS A 448 15.25 -11.88 -6.62
N LEU A 449 15.14 -13.05 -7.27
CA LEU A 449 15.74 -14.29 -6.77
C LEU A 449 17.23 -14.37 -7.19
N VAL A 450 18.02 -15.10 -6.41
CA VAL A 450 19.37 -15.53 -6.82
C VAL A 450 19.25 -16.68 -7.82
N ASP A 451 20.08 -16.69 -8.87
CA ASP A 451 20.22 -17.87 -9.74
C ASP A 451 21.01 -18.94 -8.99
N VAL A 452 20.31 -19.97 -8.51
CA VAL A 452 20.89 -21.06 -7.72
C VAL A 452 21.85 -21.96 -8.50
N ASN A 453 21.80 -21.96 -9.84
CA ASN A 453 22.70 -22.78 -10.66
C ASN A 453 24.08 -22.14 -10.79
N THR A 454 24.09 -20.81 -10.91
CA THR A 454 25.32 -20.03 -11.08
C THR A 454 25.80 -19.39 -9.78
N MET A 455 24.97 -19.43 -8.74
CA MET A 455 25.22 -18.78 -7.45
C MET A 455 25.62 -17.33 -7.69
N CYS A 456 24.77 -16.55 -8.36
CA CYS A 456 24.99 -15.12 -8.60
C CYS A 456 23.66 -14.37 -8.72
N VAL A 457 23.68 -13.05 -8.56
CA VAL A 457 22.52 -12.20 -8.82
C VAL A 457 22.39 -12.06 -10.33
N LYS A 458 21.51 -12.89 -10.90
CA LYS A 458 21.27 -12.95 -12.34
C LYS A 458 19.78 -13.11 -12.59
N ASP A 459 19.14 -11.98 -12.81
CA ASP A 459 17.75 -11.85 -13.20
C ASP A 459 17.68 -10.86 -14.37
N ARG A 460 16.99 -11.20 -15.46
CA ARG A 460 16.85 -10.32 -16.63
C ARG A 460 16.21 -8.96 -16.29
N LEU A 461 15.43 -8.88 -15.21
CA LEU A 461 14.84 -7.63 -14.73
C LEU A 461 15.89 -6.64 -14.18
N ALA A 462 17.07 -7.12 -13.75
CA ALA A 462 18.14 -6.28 -13.20
C ALA A 462 18.63 -5.20 -14.18
N GLU A 463 18.53 -5.45 -15.49
CA GLU A 463 18.83 -4.47 -16.55
C GLU A 463 17.87 -3.27 -16.52
N PHE A 464 16.63 -3.48 -16.08
CA PHE A 464 15.54 -2.51 -16.16
C PHE A 464 15.23 -1.80 -14.84
N VAL A 465 15.94 -2.07 -13.74
CA VAL A 465 15.74 -1.36 -12.46
C VAL A 465 16.88 -0.36 -12.20
N ASP A 466 16.65 0.65 -11.36
CA ASP A 466 17.69 1.59 -10.96
C ASP A 466 18.57 1.00 -9.84
N VAL A 467 17.97 0.24 -8.94
CA VAL A 467 18.63 -0.46 -7.82
C VAL A 467 18.39 -1.95 -7.97
N VAL A 468 19.46 -2.74 -8.11
CA VAL A 468 19.35 -4.20 -8.17
C VAL A 468 19.20 -4.75 -6.77
N ALA A 469 18.09 -5.42 -6.54
CA ALA A 469 17.75 -6.00 -5.26
C ALA A 469 17.55 -7.51 -5.36
N PHE A 470 18.00 -8.22 -4.34
CA PHE A 470 17.82 -9.66 -4.27
C PHE A 470 17.60 -10.12 -2.83
N ASN A 471 16.85 -11.22 -2.71
CA ASN A 471 16.64 -11.91 -1.44
C ASN A 471 17.58 -13.10 -1.34
N GLU A 472 18.17 -13.32 -0.17
CA GLU A 472 18.95 -14.53 0.12
C GLU A 472 18.83 -14.91 1.60
N TYR A 473 19.04 -16.19 1.91
CA TYR A 473 18.80 -16.72 3.26
C TYR A 473 19.85 -17.78 3.65
N TYR A 474 21.10 -17.57 3.25
CA TYR A 474 22.22 -18.39 3.72
C TYR A 474 22.41 -18.23 5.24
N GLY A 475 22.78 -19.33 5.90
CA GLY A 475 22.70 -19.51 7.35
C GLY A 475 21.32 -19.90 7.88
N TRP A 476 20.25 -19.81 7.09
CA TRP A 476 18.88 -20.16 7.52
C TRP A 476 18.26 -21.28 6.67
N TYR A 477 17.64 -20.94 5.53
CA TYR A 477 17.05 -21.94 4.62
C TYR A 477 18.14 -22.84 4.02
N TYR A 478 19.33 -22.27 3.83
CA TYR A 478 20.54 -22.98 3.46
C TYR A 478 21.49 -22.92 4.65
N ARG A 479 21.90 -24.06 5.19
CA ARG A 479 22.70 -24.14 6.43
C ARG A 479 24.14 -23.62 6.30
N ASP A 480 24.63 -23.45 5.07
CA ASP A 480 25.91 -22.83 4.80
C ASP A 480 25.83 -21.31 5.01
N TYR A 481 26.83 -20.73 5.65
CA TYR A 481 26.94 -19.28 5.88
C TYR A 481 27.72 -18.57 4.76
N GLU A 482 28.52 -19.29 3.98
CA GLU A 482 29.40 -18.69 2.96
C GLU A 482 28.71 -18.47 1.61
N GLY A 483 27.54 -19.04 1.36
CA GLY A 483 26.87 -18.93 0.07
C GLY A 483 26.62 -17.49 -0.40
N VAL A 484 26.32 -16.54 0.50
CA VAL A 484 26.21 -15.11 0.15
C VAL A 484 27.55 -14.53 -0.34
N LYS A 485 28.68 -14.99 0.23
CA LYS A 485 30.01 -14.60 -0.23
C LYS A 485 30.23 -15.07 -1.66
N VAL A 486 29.87 -16.31 -1.96
CA VAL A 486 29.97 -16.92 -3.30
C VAL A 486 29.08 -16.17 -4.30
N ILE A 487 27.84 -15.86 -3.90
CA ILE A 487 26.91 -15.06 -4.71
C ILE A 487 27.55 -13.74 -5.14
N LEU A 488 28.08 -13.01 -4.18
CA LEU A 488 28.70 -11.72 -4.45
C LEU A 488 30.03 -11.84 -5.22
N ASP A 489 30.78 -12.94 -5.08
CA ASP A 489 32.03 -13.17 -5.84
C ASP A 489 31.72 -13.43 -7.34
N ASN A 490 30.62 -14.12 -7.61
CA ASN A 490 30.19 -14.47 -8.97
C ASN A 490 29.34 -13.38 -9.64
N THR A 491 28.92 -12.35 -8.89
CA THR A 491 28.05 -11.29 -9.40
C THR A 491 28.87 -10.12 -9.97
N SER A 492 28.62 -9.76 -11.21
CA SER A 492 29.20 -8.59 -11.86
C SER A 492 28.10 -7.66 -12.38
N ILE A 493 27.67 -6.71 -11.56
CA ILE A 493 26.63 -5.72 -11.87
C ILE A 493 27.18 -4.31 -11.68
N ASP A 494 26.89 -3.42 -12.62
CA ASP A 494 27.29 -2.00 -12.60
C ASP A 494 26.14 -1.07 -12.21
N LYS A 495 25.46 -1.44 -11.13
CA LYS A 495 24.36 -0.70 -10.49
C LYS A 495 24.46 -0.88 -8.97
N PRO A 496 23.82 -0.02 -8.16
CA PRO A 496 23.75 -0.26 -6.73
C PRO A 496 23.05 -1.59 -6.45
N MET A 497 23.70 -2.42 -5.64
CA MET A 497 23.17 -3.71 -5.21
C MET A 497 22.75 -3.66 -3.76
N VAL A 498 21.57 -4.19 -3.45
CA VAL A 498 21.06 -4.26 -2.08
C VAL A 498 20.50 -5.65 -1.79
N ILE A 499 20.61 -6.08 -0.53
CA ILE A 499 19.93 -7.29 -0.04
C ILE A 499 18.58 -6.86 0.54
N THR A 500 17.48 -7.20 -0.14
CA THR A 500 16.13 -6.78 0.26
C THR A 500 15.49 -7.66 1.32
N GLU A 501 15.98 -8.89 1.49
CA GLU A 501 15.66 -9.78 2.60
C GLU A 501 16.85 -10.69 2.90
N THR A 502 17.12 -10.84 4.19
CA THR A 502 17.99 -11.87 4.76
C THR A 502 17.64 -12.05 6.23
N GLY A 503 18.03 -13.19 6.82
CA GLY A 503 17.88 -13.41 8.26
C GLY A 503 17.46 -14.83 8.63
N ALA A 504 17.09 -14.99 9.90
CA ALA A 504 16.77 -16.28 10.49
C ALA A 504 15.63 -16.15 11.50
N GLY A 505 14.87 -17.23 11.70
CA GLY A 505 13.80 -17.26 12.69
C GLY A 505 14.37 -17.47 14.09
N ALA A 506 13.86 -16.74 15.08
CA ALA A 506 14.11 -16.97 16.51
C ALA A 506 12.84 -16.74 17.32
N LYS A 507 12.57 -17.60 18.29
CA LYS A 507 11.51 -17.37 19.28
C LYS A 507 12.08 -16.52 20.42
N ALA A 508 11.46 -15.37 20.70
CA ALA A 508 11.92 -14.50 21.78
C ALA A 508 12.00 -15.26 23.12
N GLY A 509 13.13 -15.10 23.82
CA GLY A 509 13.44 -15.78 25.08
C GLY A 509 13.80 -17.27 24.94
N HIS A 510 13.86 -17.83 23.73
CA HIS A 510 14.36 -19.18 23.49
C HIS A 510 15.86 -19.14 23.21
N HIS A 511 16.65 -19.62 24.17
CA HIS A 511 18.10 -19.63 24.11
C HIS A 511 18.66 -21.05 24.00
N GLY A 512 19.81 -21.18 23.34
CA GLY A 512 20.49 -22.46 23.15
C GLY A 512 21.83 -22.31 22.45
N GLY A 513 22.23 -23.33 21.69
CA GLY A 513 23.48 -23.29 20.92
C GLY A 513 23.35 -22.46 19.64
N ALA A 514 24.45 -21.86 19.16
CA ALA A 514 24.44 -21.04 17.94
C ALA A 514 24.19 -21.84 16.63
N GLU A 515 24.07 -23.17 16.69
CA GLU A 515 23.62 -24.03 15.59
C GLU A 515 22.17 -24.49 15.74
N GLU A 516 21.55 -24.27 16.90
CA GLU A 516 20.20 -24.70 17.22
C GLU A 516 19.19 -23.72 16.62
N LEU A 517 18.45 -24.18 15.62
CA LEU A 517 17.42 -23.41 14.93
C LEU A 517 16.41 -22.81 15.91
N PHE A 518 15.92 -21.61 15.59
CA PHE A 518 14.94 -20.87 16.39
C PHE A 518 15.42 -20.31 17.73
N THR A 519 16.70 -20.49 18.08
CA THR A 519 17.32 -19.78 19.22
C THR A 519 17.73 -18.37 18.83
N GLU A 520 17.78 -17.46 19.81
CA GLU A 520 18.31 -16.12 19.58
C GLU A 520 19.81 -16.13 19.21
N GLU A 521 20.59 -17.07 19.76
CA GLU A 521 22.02 -17.24 19.43
C GLU A 521 22.23 -17.65 17.98
N HIS A 522 21.37 -18.51 17.42
CA HIS A 522 21.44 -18.87 16.01
C HIS A 522 21.09 -17.68 15.11
N GLN A 523 20.05 -16.90 15.45
CA GLN A 523 19.69 -15.71 14.68
C GLN A 523 20.82 -14.65 14.74
N GLU A 524 21.40 -14.42 15.92
CA GLU A 524 22.58 -13.57 16.12
C GLU A 524 23.73 -13.98 15.19
N ARG A 525 24.12 -15.27 15.22
CA ARG A 525 25.20 -15.79 14.38
C ARG A 525 24.95 -15.63 12.88
N VAL A 526 23.70 -15.79 12.43
CA VAL A 526 23.34 -15.56 11.02
C VAL A 526 23.63 -14.12 10.64
N TYR A 527 23.18 -13.13 11.43
CA TYR A 527 23.43 -11.72 11.12
C TYR A 527 24.92 -11.35 11.19
N GLU A 528 25.68 -11.88 12.16
CA GLU A 528 27.14 -11.66 12.20
C GLU A 528 27.84 -12.13 10.91
N ASN A 529 27.45 -13.31 10.39
CA ASN A 529 28.03 -13.84 9.15
C ASN A 529 27.53 -13.10 7.91
N GLN A 530 26.24 -12.72 7.88
CA GLN A 530 25.68 -11.91 6.80
C GLN A 530 26.44 -10.59 6.68
N ILE A 531 26.66 -9.87 7.78
CA ILE A 531 27.49 -8.65 7.81
C ILE A 531 28.91 -8.96 7.34
N ARG A 532 29.57 -9.98 7.92
CA ARG A 532 30.96 -10.34 7.59
C ARG A 532 31.19 -10.55 6.10
N TYR A 533 30.26 -11.19 5.40
CA TYR A 533 30.43 -11.56 4.00
C TYR A 533 29.94 -10.53 2.98
N THR A 534 29.10 -9.59 3.42
CA THR A 534 28.46 -8.60 2.55
C THR A 534 29.03 -7.20 2.73
N ASP A 535 29.67 -6.90 3.86
CA ASP A 535 30.07 -5.54 4.16
C ASP A 535 31.07 -4.96 3.15
N GLY A 536 30.80 -3.73 2.69
CA GLY A 536 31.59 -3.06 1.66
C GLY A 536 31.36 -3.58 0.23
N ARG A 537 30.45 -4.55 0.03
CA ARG A 537 30.15 -5.16 -1.28
C ARG A 537 28.75 -4.83 -1.80
N ILE A 538 27.90 -4.28 -0.95
CA ILE A 538 26.51 -3.86 -1.23
C ILE A 538 26.31 -2.40 -0.80
N GLN A 539 25.20 -1.80 -1.23
CA GLN A 539 24.79 -0.41 -0.91
C GLN A 539 23.62 -0.35 0.07
N GLY A 540 23.18 -1.50 0.58
CA GLY A 540 22.06 -1.58 1.50
C GLY A 540 21.73 -3.00 1.91
N MET A 541 21.26 -3.14 3.14
CA MET A 541 20.76 -4.40 3.68
C MET A 541 19.41 -4.14 4.35
N PHE A 542 18.45 -5.03 4.11
CA PHE A 542 17.12 -4.98 4.69
C PHE A 542 16.83 -6.33 5.38
N PRO A 543 17.19 -6.47 6.67
CA PRO A 543 16.80 -7.61 7.48
C PRO A 543 15.31 -7.93 7.33
N TRP A 544 14.99 -9.19 7.07
CA TRP A 544 13.64 -9.74 7.18
C TRP A 544 13.53 -10.33 8.58
N VAL A 545 12.89 -9.65 9.54
CA VAL A 545 12.04 -8.44 9.43
C VAL A 545 12.11 -7.65 10.74
N LEU A 546 11.57 -6.43 10.83
CA LEU A 546 11.62 -5.64 12.07
C LEU A 546 10.87 -6.33 13.22
N PHE A 547 9.61 -6.76 12.98
CA PHE A 547 8.75 -7.40 13.96
C PHE A 547 8.28 -8.77 13.49
N ASP A 548 8.18 -9.74 14.40
CA ASP A 548 7.45 -10.99 14.12
C ASP A 548 6.01 -10.67 13.70
N PHE A 549 5.47 -11.44 12.77
CA PHE A 549 4.13 -11.22 12.22
C PHE A 549 3.41 -12.53 11.93
N ILE A 550 2.09 -12.47 11.73
CA ILE A 550 1.27 -13.66 11.50
C ILE A 550 1.45 -14.18 10.08
N SER A 551 1.73 -15.48 9.97
CA SER A 551 1.86 -16.16 8.68
C SER A 551 1.25 -17.57 8.76
N PRO A 552 0.14 -17.83 8.02
CA PRO A 552 -0.54 -19.12 8.03
C PRO A 552 0.35 -20.31 7.61
N ILE A 553 1.42 -20.09 6.86
CA ILE A 553 2.30 -21.17 6.38
C ILE A 553 3.33 -21.63 7.42
N ARG A 554 3.45 -20.93 8.56
CA ARG A 554 4.44 -21.21 9.61
C ARG A 554 3.90 -22.20 10.64
N LYS A 555 3.99 -23.49 10.31
CA LYS A 555 3.41 -24.58 11.12
C LYS A 555 4.35 -25.19 12.17
N HIS A 556 5.62 -24.82 12.19
CA HIS A 556 6.58 -25.38 13.15
C HIS A 556 6.20 -24.97 14.60
N PRO A 557 6.35 -25.85 15.62
CA PRO A 557 5.98 -25.52 17.01
C PRO A 557 6.67 -24.28 17.59
N MET A 558 7.90 -24.01 17.15
CA MET A 558 8.64 -22.79 17.57
C MET A 558 8.10 -21.50 16.95
N GLN A 559 7.28 -21.61 15.90
CA GLN A 559 6.70 -20.49 15.17
C GLN A 559 5.25 -20.22 15.57
N GLY A 560 4.46 -21.28 15.81
CA GLY A 560 3.09 -21.15 16.30
C GLY A 560 2.20 -20.27 15.41
N GLY A 561 2.31 -20.39 14.07
CA GLY A 561 1.55 -19.57 13.12
C GLY A 561 2.15 -18.18 12.85
N LYS A 562 3.38 -17.92 13.30
CA LYS A 562 4.07 -16.65 13.11
C LYS A 562 5.35 -16.82 12.30
N ASN A 563 5.65 -15.88 11.43
CA ASN A 563 7.00 -15.75 10.93
C ASN A 563 7.86 -15.12 12.05
N SER A 564 8.76 -15.93 12.61
CA SER A 564 9.57 -15.57 13.78
C SER A 564 10.91 -14.91 13.45
N LYS A 565 11.07 -14.38 12.24
CA LYS A 565 12.32 -13.73 11.80
C LYS A 565 12.46 -12.28 12.28
N GLY A 566 11.46 -11.76 13.00
CA GLY A 566 11.52 -10.44 13.62
C GLY A 566 12.81 -10.27 14.42
N LEU A 567 13.44 -9.11 14.30
CA LEU A 567 14.48 -8.66 15.24
C LEU A 567 13.87 -8.22 16.57
N VAL A 568 12.59 -7.85 16.55
CA VAL A 568 11.73 -7.60 17.70
C VAL A 568 10.57 -8.57 17.68
N ALA A 569 10.15 -9.05 18.85
CA ALA A 569 9.03 -9.96 18.96
C ALA A 569 7.70 -9.30 18.54
N MET A 570 6.65 -10.11 18.39
CA MET A 570 5.31 -9.65 17.97
C MET A 570 4.68 -8.67 18.98
N ASP A 571 5.14 -8.66 20.23
CA ASP A 571 4.77 -7.67 21.24
C ASP A 571 5.40 -6.29 20.98
N LYS A 572 6.12 -6.10 19.88
CA LYS A 572 6.84 -4.89 19.45
C LYS A 572 7.73 -4.23 20.51
N ALA A 573 8.06 -4.94 21.59
CA ALA A 573 8.81 -4.42 22.73
C ALA A 573 10.06 -5.27 23.01
N THR A 574 9.94 -6.59 22.90
CA THR A 574 11.02 -7.53 23.22
C THR A 574 11.99 -7.62 22.06
N ARG A 575 13.12 -6.90 22.16
CA ARG A 575 14.23 -6.95 21.20
C ARG A 575 15.03 -8.24 21.40
N LYS A 576 15.22 -9.01 20.32
CA LYS A 576 16.05 -10.23 20.30
C LYS A 576 17.52 -9.87 20.15
N LYS A 577 18.45 -10.79 20.45
CA LYS A 577 19.90 -10.55 20.31
C LYS A 577 20.33 -9.93 18.97
N ALA A 578 19.82 -10.46 17.86
CA ALA A 578 20.16 -9.98 16.51
C ALA A 578 19.79 -8.51 16.24
N PHE A 579 18.84 -7.92 16.98
CA PHE A 579 18.56 -6.48 16.90
C PHE A 579 19.81 -5.67 17.23
N TYR A 580 20.56 -6.08 18.26
CA TYR A 580 21.74 -5.36 18.72
C TYR A 580 22.94 -5.55 17.79
N VAL A 581 23.05 -6.70 17.13
CA VAL A 581 24.04 -6.94 16.05
C VAL A 581 23.84 -5.95 14.91
N MET A 582 22.60 -5.82 14.41
CA MET A 582 22.27 -4.86 13.35
C MET A 582 22.43 -3.41 13.82
N GLN A 583 22.07 -3.12 15.08
CA GLN A 583 22.25 -1.79 15.66
C GLN A 583 23.72 -1.36 15.69
N GLU A 584 24.61 -2.24 16.12
CA GLU A 584 26.05 -1.97 16.12
C GLU A 584 26.57 -1.77 14.69
N TYR A 585 26.17 -2.63 13.76
CA TYR A 585 26.55 -2.50 12.35
C TYR A 585 26.14 -1.15 11.75
N TYR A 586 24.87 -0.75 11.93
CA TYR A 586 24.36 0.51 11.36
C TYR A 586 24.92 1.77 12.00
N ARG A 587 25.30 1.74 13.28
CA ARG A 587 26.00 2.86 13.92
C ARG A 587 27.40 3.10 13.36
N ASN A 588 28.04 2.04 12.86
CA ASN A 588 29.38 2.10 12.28
C ASN A 588 29.38 2.37 10.76
N LYS A 589 28.21 2.62 10.15
CA LYS A 589 28.04 2.81 8.71
C LYS A 589 27.94 4.26 8.25
#